data_AF-A0A0J7NVX6-F1
#
_entry.id   AF-A0A0J7NVX6-F1
#
_cell.length_a   1.000
_cell.length_b   1.000
_cell.length_c   1.000
_cell.angle_alpha   90.00
_cell.angle_beta   90.00
_cell.angle_gamma   90.00
#
_symmetry.space_group_name_H-M   'P 1'
#
loop_
_entity.id
_entity.type
_entity.pdbx_description
1 polymer ?
#
loop_
_entity_poly.entity_id
_entity_poly.type
_entity_poly.pdbx_seq_one_letter_code
_entity_poly.pdbx_strand_id
1 'polypeptide(L)'
;MMADKDGRLDSEIHFAGSEKADNMHRGRCIADESLFVGTTNHRTSHYRNLKERCDMYKCLPLKLCGDLGQVLFHPFHLRDEDSIRKCIKYSNVVINLIGRDWETRNFTFHEVHVEGARRLARLCKEANVEHFIHLSALNVDVDESYVLKDGSEFLRTKLEGECAVREEFPEATIIRPSDIWGQEDRFLRVYSGIMRHHLRTVPIWKKGEETEKQPVGVYDVAGGITTIAKDPKNTAGKTYQFVGPKRYKFSELLDWFHRIRIRDPVDYGYMRIDLKYAPFFKLKVSLNEFITPAHPVGYLQWERLERVRFNLTIINEAISDTISPELPTLEDLGIALTTMESRMHWELKPYRKDPQYMESVGEFDPIPNPPTVAVH
;
A
#
# COMPACT_ATOMS: atom_id res chain seq x y z
N MET A 1 -5.29 -38.65 -15.34
CA MET A 1 -5.68 -39.69 -14.36
C MET A 1 -4.40 -40.37 -13.89
N MET A 2 -3.75 -39.81 -12.87
CA MET A 2 -2.83 -40.50 -11.96
C MET A 2 -2.82 -39.66 -10.70
N ALA A 3 -3.31 -40.25 -9.61
CA ALA A 3 -3.37 -39.67 -8.29
C ALA A 3 -2.09 -40.04 -7.54
N ASP A 4 -1.41 -39.06 -6.98
CA ASP A 4 -0.38 -39.32 -5.97
C ASP A 4 -1.03 -39.40 -4.58
N LYS A 5 -0.46 -40.23 -3.72
CA LYS A 5 -1.14 -40.94 -2.61
C LYS A 5 -1.21 -40.22 -1.26
N ASP A 6 -0.79 -38.97 -1.18
CA ASP A 6 -0.91 -38.18 0.04
C ASP A 6 -2.00 -37.13 -0.14
N GLY A 7 -3.09 -37.24 0.62
CA GLY A 7 -4.26 -36.34 0.58
C GLY A 7 -4.00 -34.92 1.06
N ARG A 8 -2.91 -34.28 0.60
CA ARG A 8 -2.63 -32.86 0.72
C ARG A 8 -3.32 -32.15 -0.45
N LEU A 9 -4.46 -31.53 -0.15
CA LEU A 9 -5.17 -30.68 -1.10
C LEU A 9 -4.37 -29.38 -1.27
N ASP A 10 -3.48 -29.35 -2.26
CA ASP A 10 -2.82 -28.13 -2.70
C ASP A 10 -3.85 -27.19 -3.31
N SER A 11 -4.40 -26.28 -2.50
CA SER A 11 -5.25 -25.19 -2.96
C SER A 11 -4.37 -24.09 -3.56
N GLU A 12 -4.04 -24.22 -4.83
CA GLU A 12 -3.40 -23.14 -5.60
C GLU A 12 -4.40 -22.00 -5.83
N ILE A 13 -4.44 -21.04 -4.90
CA ILE A 13 -4.79 -19.66 -5.24
C ILE A 13 -3.71 -19.16 -6.21
N HIS A 14 -3.99 -19.28 -7.51
CA HIS A 14 -3.16 -18.70 -8.56
C HIS A 14 -3.36 -17.18 -8.57
N PHE A 15 -2.54 -16.46 -7.81
CA PHE A 15 -1.88 -15.31 -8.43
C PHE A 15 -0.79 -15.91 -9.32
N ALA A 16 -1.10 -16.16 -10.60
CA ALA A 16 -0.18 -16.68 -11.62
C ALA A 16 1.08 -17.36 -11.03
N GLY A 17 0.91 -18.61 -10.59
CA GLY A 17 2.01 -19.39 -10.03
C GLY A 17 3.17 -19.52 -11.03
N SER A 18 4.38 -19.22 -10.54
CA SER A 18 5.46 -20.20 -10.52
C SER A 18 5.66 -21.04 -11.80
N GLU A 19 5.98 -20.39 -12.91
CA GLU A 19 6.81 -20.93 -14.03
C GLU A 19 6.99 -19.90 -15.16
N LYS A 20 6.30 -18.75 -15.07
CA LYS A 20 6.49 -17.59 -15.95
C LYS A 20 6.68 -16.30 -15.14
N ALA A 21 7.66 -16.31 -14.23
CA ALA A 21 8.10 -15.12 -13.50
C ALA A 21 8.68 -14.01 -14.44
N ASP A 22 8.88 -14.31 -15.72
CA ASP A 22 9.53 -13.42 -16.69
C ASP A 22 8.61 -12.43 -17.41
N ASN A 23 7.31 -12.35 -17.11
CA ASN A 23 6.41 -11.40 -17.81
C ASN A 23 5.50 -10.55 -16.92
N MET A 24 5.80 -10.42 -15.62
CA MET A 24 5.16 -9.45 -14.73
C MET A 24 5.78 -8.04 -14.88
N HIS A 25 5.82 -7.50 -16.11
CA HIS A 25 6.41 -6.19 -16.40
C HIS A 25 5.43 -5.00 -16.28
N ARG A 26 4.18 -5.24 -15.89
CA ARG A 26 3.13 -4.20 -15.79
C ARG A 26 2.19 -4.43 -14.60
N GLY A 27 2.72 -4.81 -13.45
CA GLY A 27 1.96 -4.86 -12.22
C GLY A 27 1.65 -3.43 -11.77
N ARG A 28 0.47 -2.89 -12.11
CA ARG A 28 -0.01 -1.67 -11.47
C ARG A 28 -0.33 -2.01 -10.01
N CYS A 29 0.29 -1.32 -9.06
CA CYS A 29 -0.17 -1.29 -7.68
C CYS A 29 -1.56 -0.63 -7.60
N ILE A 30 -2.62 -1.37 -7.98
CA ILE A 30 -4.01 -1.00 -7.69
C ILE A 30 -4.30 -1.49 -6.26
N ALA A 31 -3.54 -0.99 -5.30
CA ALA A 31 -3.67 -1.35 -3.89
C ALA A 31 -4.82 -0.61 -3.20
N ASP A 32 -5.33 0.48 -3.79
CA ASP A 32 -6.14 1.45 -3.05
C ASP A 32 -7.56 1.66 -3.62
N GLU A 33 -8.05 0.86 -4.57
CA GLU A 33 -9.35 1.18 -5.22
C GLU A 33 -10.27 0.00 -5.49
N SER A 34 -9.91 -1.22 -5.09
CA SER A 34 -10.68 -2.42 -5.46
C SER A 34 -11.01 -3.31 -4.28
N LEU A 35 -12.23 -3.83 -4.27
CA LEU A 35 -12.62 -4.97 -3.44
C LEU A 35 -12.26 -6.23 -4.23
N PHE A 36 -11.49 -7.14 -3.65
CA PHE A 36 -11.18 -8.42 -4.27
C PHE A 36 -11.99 -9.52 -3.60
N VAL A 37 -12.59 -10.40 -4.39
CA VAL A 37 -13.52 -11.41 -3.89
C VAL A 37 -13.17 -12.76 -4.55
N GLY A 38 -12.76 -13.73 -3.75
CA GLY A 38 -12.27 -15.03 -4.23
C GLY A 38 -13.28 -16.14 -3.98
N THR A 39 -13.36 -17.10 -4.91
CA THR A 39 -14.00 -18.41 -4.70
C THR A 39 -12.96 -19.52 -4.77
N THR A 40 -12.99 -20.44 -3.80
CA THR A 40 -11.96 -21.48 -3.61
C THR A 40 -12.42 -22.91 -3.97
N ASN A 41 -13.59 -23.12 -4.57
CA ASN A 41 -14.06 -24.46 -4.93
C ASN A 41 -14.02 -24.77 -6.44
N HIS A 42 -13.14 -25.71 -6.82
CA HIS A 42 -12.99 -26.44 -8.11
C HIS A 42 -12.92 -25.66 -9.44
N ARG A 43 -13.22 -24.36 -9.43
CA ARG A 43 -13.04 -23.39 -10.50
C ARG A 43 -12.56 -22.12 -9.81
N THR A 44 -11.27 -21.84 -9.87
CA THR A 44 -10.68 -20.66 -9.20
C THR A 44 -11.13 -19.38 -9.91
N SER A 45 -12.38 -18.98 -9.70
CA SER A 45 -12.94 -17.73 -10.20
C SER A 45 -12.67 -16.63 -9.18
N HIS A 46 -11.72 -15.78 -9.52
CA HIS A 46 -11.38 -14.55 -8.82
C HIS A 46 -12.35 -13.44 -9.28
N TYR A 47 -13.37 -13.17 -8.48
CA TYR A 47 -14.29 -12.05 -8.70
C TYR A 47 -13.61 -10.76 -8.26
N ARG A 48 -13.27 -9.90 -9.21
CA ARG A 48 -12.77 -8.56 -8.86
C ARG A 48 -13.91 -7.59 -8.95
N ASN A 49 -14.40 -7.20 -7.78
CA ASN A 49 -15.52 -6.28 -7.68
C ASN A 49 -14.99 -4.86 -7.82
N LEU A 50 -15.58 -4.14 -8.76
CA LEU A 50 -15.18 -2.80 -9.13
C LEU A 50 -16.15 -1.83 -8.52
N LYS A 51 -15.63 -0.83 -7.80
CA LYS A 51 -16.43 0.35 -7.51
C LYS A 51 -16.85 0.94 -8.87
N GLU A 52 -18.13 1.22 -9.06
CA GLU A 52 -18.76 1.80 -10.28
C GLU A 52 -18.05 3.06 -10.81
N ARG A 53 -17.13 3.65 -10.05
CA ARG A 53 -16.29 4.77 -10.47
C ARG A 53 -15.13 4.41 -11.40
N CYS A 54 -14.65 3.18 -11.40
CA CYS A 54 -13.56 2.83 -12.31
C CYS A 54 -14.13 2.56 -13.69
N ASP A 55 -13.78 3.42 -14.64
CA ASP A 55 -13.96 3.13 -16.05
C ASP A 55 -13.37 1.75 -16.36
N MET A 56 -14.08 0.98 -17.18
CA MET A 56 -13.72 -0.39 -17.57
C MET A 56 -12.25 -0.43 -18.06
N TYR A 57 -11.78 0.63 -18.73
CA TYR A 57 -10.40 0.77 -19.20
C TYR A 57 -9.33 0.63 -18.11
N LYS A 58 -9.59 1.06 -16.88
CA LYS A 58 -8.64 0.90 -15.77
C LYS A 58 -8.49 -0.56 -15.34
N CYS A 59 -9.49 -1.38 -15.63
CA CYS A 59 -9.60 -2.77 -15.17
C CYS A 59 -9.19 -3.77 -16.25
N LEU A 60 -9.16 -3.34 -17.52
CA LEU A 60 -8.74 -4.17 -18.66
C LEU A 60 -7.41 -4.91 -18.46
N PRO A 61 -6.34 -4.30 -17.89
CA PRO A 61 -5.08 -5.03 -17.67
C PRO A 61 -5.25 -6.28 -16.81
N LEU A 62 -6.21 -6.28 -15.88
CA LEU A 62 -6.45 -7.37 -14.94
C LEU A 62 -7.16 -8.57 -15.59
N LYS A 63 -7.85 -8.33 -16.71
CA LYS A 63 -8.50 -9.40 -17.49
C LYS A 63 -7.48 -10.40 -18.05
N LEU A 64 -6.23 -9.96 -18.25
CA LEU A 64 -5.15 -10.76 -18.81
C LEU A 64 -4.44 -11.62 -17.76
N CYS A 65 -4.70 -11.40 -16.46
CA CYS A 65 -3.99 -12.06 -15.37
C CYS A 65 -4.56 -13.45 -15.02
N GLY A 66 -5.71 -13.83 -15.57
CA GLY A 66 -6.34 -15.12 -15.32
C GLY A 66 -6.85 -15.76 -16.61
N ASP A 67 -7.11 -17.06 -16.54
CA ASP A 67 -7.71 -17.80 -17.65
C ASP A 67 -9.19 -17.41 -17.84
N LEU A 68 -9.78 -17.88 -18.94
CA LEU A 68 -11.16 -17.62 -19.31
C LEU A 68 -12.13 -18.00 -18.17
N GLY A 69 -12.94 -17.05 -17.72
CA GLY A 69 -13.92 -17.25 -16.65
C GLY A 69 -13.34 -17.22 -15.23
N GLN A 70 -12.03 -17.02 -15.07
CA GLN A 70 -11.43 -16.82 -13.76
C GLN A 70 -11.65 -15.40 -13.26
N VAL A 71 -11.42 -14.39 -14.09
CA VAL A 71 -11.59 -12.98 -13.68
C VAL A 71 -12.94 -12.46 -14.15
N LEU A 72 -13.81 -12.13 -13.19
CA LEU A 72 -15.13 -11.55 -13.44
C LEU A 72 -15.23 -10.16 -12.82
N PHE A 73 -15.78 -9.22 -13.58
CA PHE A 73 -15.97 -7.83 -13.16
C PHE A 73 -17.42 -7.59 -12.80
N HIS A 74 -17.66 -7.19 -11.55
CA HIS A 74 -18.97 -6.70 -11.13
C HIS A 74 -18.88 -5.23 -10.70
N PRO A 75 -19.69 -4.34 -11.30
CA PRO A 75 -19.84 -2.99 -10.78
C PRO A 75 -20.59 -3.02 -9.45
N PHE A 76 -20.10 -2.26 -8.47
CA PHE A 76 -20.79 -2.02 -7.21
C PHE A 76 -20.57 -0.59 -6.71
N HIS A 77 -21.47 -0.11 -5.87
CA HIS A 77 -21.31 1.19 -5.22
C HIS A 77 -21.23 1.02 -3.70
N LEU A 78 -20.30 1.71 -3.04
CA LEU A 78 -20.06 1.54 -1.60
C LEU A 78 -21.29 1.88 -0.73
N ARG A 79 -22.15 2.77 -1.21
CA ARG A 79 -23.42 3.16 -0.56
C ARG A 79 -24.60 2.25 -0.92
N ASP A 80 -24.49 1.46 -1.99
CA ASP A 80 -25.57 0.58 -2.43
C ASP A 80 -25.32 -0.85 -1.93
N GLU A 81 -26.04 -1.22 -0.87
CA GLU A 81 -25.93 -2.54 -0.26
C GLU A 81 -26.34 -3.67 -1.21
N ASP A 82 -27.31 -3.46 -2.09
CA ASP A 82 -27.79 -4.52 -2.99
C ASP A 82 -26.76 -4.85 -4.07
N SER A 83 -26.04 -3.84 -4.55
CA SER A 83 -24.90 -4.06 -5.45
C SER A 83 -23.80 -4.90 -4.77
N ILE A 84 -23.53 -4.64 -3.49
CA ILE A 84 -22.52 -5.36 -2.70
C ILE A 84 -22.98 -6.79 -2.44
N ARG A 85 -24.25 -7.01 -2.06
CA ARG A 85 -24.82 -8.35 -1.86
C ARG A 85 -24.70 -9.21 -3.12
N LYS A 86 -25.00 -8.65 -4.29
CA LYS A 86 -24.83 -9.33 -5.59
C LYS A 86 -23.38 -9.76 -5.83
N CYS A 87 -22.43 -8.90 -5.45
CA CYS A 87 -21.00 -9.15 -5.59
C CYS A 87 -20.46 -10.23 -4.65
N ILE A 88 -21.03 -10.35 -3.45
CA ILE A 88 -20.55 -11.28 -2.40
C ILE A 88 -21.24 -12.65 -2.48
N LYS A 89 -22.45 -12.74 -3.04
CA LYS A 89 -23.36 -13.92 -2.98
C LYS A 89 -22.72 -15.29 -3.21
N TYR A 90 -21.70 -15.39 -4.06
CA TYR A 90 -21.08 -16.67 -4.42
C TYR A 90 -19.67 -16.86 -3.86
N SER A 91 -19.27 -16.07 -2.87
CA SER A 91 -17.86 -15.88 -2.50
C SER A 91 -17.50 -16.54 -1.18
N ASN A 92 -16.37 -17.26 -1.17
CA ASN A 92 -15.84 -17.89 0.04
C ASN A 92 -14.92 -16.93 0.81
N VAL A 93 -14.14 -16.13 0.08
CA VAL A 93 -13.16 -15.19 0.64
C VAL A 93 -13.44 -13.79 0.11
N VAL A 94 -13.46 -12.79 1.00
CA VAL A 94 -13.61 -11.38 0.64
C VAL A 94 -12.44 -10.60 1.21
N ILE A 95 -11.76 -9.83 0.35
CA ILE A 95 -10.56 -9.06 0.66
C ILE A 95 -10.85 -7.58 0.43
N ASN A 96 -10.88 -6.81 1.50
CA ASN A 96 -11.10 -5.38 1.48
C ASN A 96 -9.79 -4.60 1.35
N LEU A 97 -9.54 -4.06 0.15
CA LEU A 97 -8.45 -3.12 -0.17
C LEU A 97 -8.99 -1.71 -0.49
N ILE A 98 -10.22 -1.40 -0.06
CA ILE A 98 -10.79 -0.07 -0.27
C ILE A 98 -10.11 0.89 0.69
N GLY A 99 -9.47 1.92 0.14
CA GLY A 99 -8.89 3.00 0.93
C GLY A 99 -8.49 4.19 0.09
N ARG A 100 -8.46 5.38 0.66
CA ARG A 100 -7.88 6.55 0.02
C ARG A 100 -6.99 7.27 1.02
N ASP A 101 -5.94 7.88 0.50
CA ASP A 101 -5.05 8.75 1.29
C ASP A 101 -5.59 10.18 1.36
N TRP A 102 -6.72 10.45 0.69
CA TRP A 102 -7.37 11.75 0.68
C TRP A 102 -8.87 11.71 0.59
N GLU A 103 -9.46 12.75 1.16
CA GLU A 103 -10.87 13.03 1.03
C GLU A 103 -11.21 13.53 -0.37
N THR A 104 -12.36 13.10 -0.85
CA THR A 104 -12.94 13.65 -2.07
C THR A 104 -14.23 14.36 -1.69
N ARG A 105 -14.70 15.30 -2.52
CA ARG A 105 -15.97 16.02 -2.29
C ARG A 105 -17.17 15.09 -2.00
N ASN A 106 -17.12 13.87 -2.53
CA ASN A 106 -18.22 12.92 -2.46
C ASN A 106 -18.05 11.85 -1.37
N PHE A 107 -16.83 11.63 -0.85
CA PHE A 107 -16.52 10.60 0.14
C PHE A 107 -15.45 11.13 1.08
N THR A 108 -15.79 11.18 2.37
CA THR A 108 -14.88 11.51 3.48
C THR A 108 -14.11 10.26 3.94
N PHE A 109 -13.08 10.44 4.75
CA PHE A 109 -12.33 9.32 5.32
C PHE A 109 -13.21 8.40 6.15
N HIS A 110 -14.04 8.97 7.04
CA HIS A 110 -14.95 8.19 7.89
C HIS A 110 -15.95 7.35 7.08
N GLU A 111 -16.50 7.90 5.99
CA GLU A 111 -17.42 7.14 5.13
C GLU A 111 -16.74 5.94 4.43
N VAL A 112 -15.46 6.08 4.08
CA VAL A 112 -14.73 5.05 3.32
C VAL A 112 -14.14 4.00 4.24
N HIS A 113 -13.41 4.42 5.27
CA HIS A 113 -12.63 3.55 6.13
C HIS A 113 -13.46 2.94 7.27
N VAL A 114 -14.41 3.68 7.84
CA VAL A 114 -15.24 3.20 8.96
C VAL A 114 -16.55 2.61 8.45
N GLU A 115 -17.45 3.46 7.93
CA GLU A 115 -18.80 3.03 7.52
C GLU A 115 -18.76 2.04 6.34
N GLY A 116 -17.87 2.29 5.39
CA GLY A 116 -17.65 1.39 4.25
C GLY A 116 -17.14 0.01 4.67
N ALA A 117 -16.19 -0.05 5.60
CA ALA A 117 -15.65 -1.32 6.09
C ALA A 117 -16.65 -2.07 6.98
N ARG A 118 -17.36 -1.36 7.88
CA ARG A 118 -18.44 -1.90 8.71
C ARG A 118 -19.54 -2.53 7.84
N ARG A 119 -20.01 -1.81 6.82
CA ARG A 119 -21.03 -2.31 5.89
C ARG A 119 -20.56 -3.57 5.16
N LEU A 120 -19.31 -3.61 4.70
CA LEU A 120 -18.75 -4.80 4.05
C LEU A 120 -18.69 -5.99 5.01
N ALA A 121 -18.20 -5.79 6.24
CA ALA A 121 -18.11 -6.84 7.25
C ALA A 121 -19.49 -7.42 7.59
N ARG A 122 -20.48 -6.54 7.83
CA ARG A 122 -21.87 -6.94 8.09
C ARG A 122 -22.46 -7.76 6.94
N LEU A 123 -22.32 -7.28 5.70
CA LEU A 123 -22.83 -7.98 4.51
C LEU A 123 -22.11 -9.31 4.26
N CYS A 124 -20.81 -9.41 4.57
CA CYS A 124 -20.07 -10.67 4.51
C CYS A 124 -20.58 -11.67 5.55
N LYS A 125 -20.94 -11.19 6.76
CA LYS A 125 -21.54 -12.04 7.80
C LYS A 125 -22.92 -12.53 7.39
N GLU A 126 -23.77 -11.64 6.86
CA GLU A 126 -25.10 -12.00 6.30
C GLU A 126 -25.00 -13.04 5.17
N ALA A 127 -23.98 -12.91 4.31
CA ALA A 127 -23.75 -13.84 3.20
C ALA A 127 -22.99 -15.12 3.61
N ASN A 128 -22.64 -15.27 4.89
CA ASN A 128 -21.90 -16.41 5.44
C ASN A 128 -20.57 -16.70 4.70
N VAL A 129 -19.81 -15.63 4.43
CA VAL A 129 -18.45 -15.72 3.87
C VAL A 129 -17.53 -16.42 4.86
N GLU A 130 -16.74 -17.38 4.39
CA GLU A 130 -15.84 -18.18 5.24
C GLU A 130 -14.69 -17.34 5.80
N HIS A 131 -14.17 -16.40 5.01
CA HIS A 131 -13.01 -15.60 5.41
C HIS A 131 -13.11 -14.16 4.91
N PHE A 132 -13.08 -13.20 5.84
CA PHE A 132 -12.97 -11.77 5.54
C PHE A 132 -11.59 -11.25 5.92
N ILE A 133 -10.90 -10.64 4.95
CA ILE A 133 -9.57 -10.04 5.12
C ILE A 133 -9.69 -8.52 4.94
N HIS A 134 -9.24 -7.76 5.94
CA HIS A 134 -9.27 -6.30 5.92
C HIS A 134 -7.86 -5.70 5.93
N LEU A 135 -7.58 -4.81 4.98
CA LEU A 135 -6.31 -4.09 4.91
C LEU A 135 -6.40 -2.70 5.58
N SER A 136 -5.56 -2.53 6.59
CA SER A 136 -5.42 -1.30 7.36
C SER A 136 -4.03 -0.66 7.12
N ALA A 137 -3.39 -0.11 8.16
CA ALA A 137 -2.04 0.46 8.15
C ALA A 137 -1.27 0.06 9.42
N LEU A 138 0.07 0.10 9.38
CA LEU A 138 0.92 -0.31 10.52
C LEU A 138 0.75 0.60 11.74
N ASN A 139 0.91 1.91 11.56
CA ASN A 139 1.02 2.88 12.66
C ASN A 139 -0.35 3.36 13.18
N VAL A 140 -1.36 2.49 13.19
CA VAL A 140 -2.73 2.85 13.62
C VAL A 140 -2.88 2.96 15.15
N ASP A 141 -2.06 2.24 15.91
CA ASP A 141 -2.13 2.25 17.38
C ASP A 141 -1.33 3.41 18.01
N VAL A 142 -0.61 4.16 17.19
CA VAL A 142 0.22 5.29 17.64
C VAL A 142 -0.69 6.50 17.83
N ASP A 143 -1.19 6.68 19.07
CA ASP A 143 -1.92 7.88 19.50
C ASP A 143 -1.00 9.10 19.72
N GLU A 144 0.23 9.03 19.20
CA GLU A 144 1.18 10.12 19.26
C GLU A 144 0.81 11.18 18.23
N SER A 145 -0.13 12.02 18.62
CA SER A 145 -0.28 13.31 17.98
C SER A 145 0.89 14.20 18.39
N TYR A 146 1.72 14.51 17.40
CA TYR A 146 2.72 15.56 17.55
C TYR A 146 2.31 16.89 16.86
N VAL A 147 1.17 16.93 16.15
CA VAL A 147 0.80 18.01 15.19
C VAL A 147 -0.63 18.47 15.30
N LEU A 148 -1.52 17.53 15.02
CA LEU A 148 -2.93 17.71 14.80
C LEU A 148 -3.49 17.50 16.17
N LYS A 149 -4.24 18.44 16.74
CA LYS A 149 -4.79 18.24 18.08
C LYS A 149 -5.48 16.86 18.25
N ASP A 150 -5.95 16.29 17.13
CA ASP A 150 -6.63 15.01 17.03
C ASP A 150 -5.93 13.93 16.16
N GLY A 151 -4.62 14.09 15.84
CA GLY A 151 -3.81 13.12 15.07
C GLY A 151 -4.15 13.02 13.57
N SER A 152 -3.50 12.09 12.86
CA SER A 152 -3.82 11.72 11.47
C SER A 152 -5.27 11.29 11.34
N GLU A 153 -6.06 11.93 10.49
CA GLU A 153 -7.43 11.49 10.26
C GLU A 153 -7.44 10.15 9.50
N PHE A 154 -6.50 9.96 8.59
CA PHE A 154 -6.33 8.69 7.88
C PHE A 154 -6.03 7.53 8.83
N LEU A 155 -5.02 7.65 9.71
CA LEU A 155 -4.67 6.56 10.63
C LEU A 155 -5.78 6.33 11.67
N ARG A 156 -6.37 7.41 12.19
CA ARG A 156 -7.48 7.32 13.16
C ARG A 156 -8.70 6.61 12.57
N THR A 157 -9.13 7.00 11.38
CA THR A 157 -10.28 6.35 10.71
C THR A 157 -9.98 4.92 10.27
N LYS A 158 -8.71 4.58 10.00
CA LYS A 158 -8.28 3.19 9.81
C LYS A 158 -8.38 2.38 11.09
N LEU A 159 -7.96 2.90 12.24
CA LEU A 159 -8.12 2.25 13.54
C LEU A 159 -9.61 2.06 13.90
N GLU A 160 -10.42 3.11 13.75
CA GLU A 160 -11.87 3.04 13.96
C GLU A 160 -12.52 2.00 13.02
N GLY A 161 -12.06 1.92 11.77
CA GLY A 161 -12.49 0.92 10.80
C GLY A 161 -12.13 -0.51 11.20
N GLU A 162 -10.93 -0.74 11.74
CA GLU A 162 -10.53 -2.05 12.28
C GLU A 162 -11.42 -2.49 13.43
N CYS A 163 -11.71 -1.59 14.37
CA CYS A 163 -12.62 -1.86 15.48
C CYS A 163 -14.03 -2.19 14.96
N ALA A 164 -14.55 -1.39 14.04
CA ALA A 164 -15.88 -1.61 13.45
C ALA A 164 -15.98 -2.93 12.67
N VAL A 165 -14.93 -3.32 11.94
CA VAL A 165 -14.86 -4.63 11.27
C VAL A 165 -14.85 -5.76 12.29
N ARG A 166 -14.11 -5.61 13.39
CA ARG A 166 -14.03 -6.62 14.45
C ARG A 166 -15.35 -6.81 15.18
N GLU A 167 -16.11 -5.72 15.37
CA GLU A 167 -17.46 -5.76 15.96
C GLU A 167 -18.44 -6.59 15.11
N GLU A 168 -18.47 -6.36 13.79
CA GLU A 168 -19.41 -7.02 12.88
C GLU A 168 -18.97 -8.43 12.47
N PHE A 169 -17.66 -8.64 12.29
CA PHE A 169 -17.07 -9.91 11.87
C PHE A 169 -15.85 -10.23 12.76
N PRO A 170 -16.05 -10.84 13.94
CA PRO A 170 -14.97 -11.10 14.90
C PRO A 170 -13.85 -12.01 14.39
N GLU A 171 -14.18 -12.89 13.45
CA GLU A 171 -13.27 -13.85 12.82
C GLU A 171 -12.44 -13.21 11.68
N ALA A 172 -12.53 -11.90 11.48
CA ALA A 172 -11.87 -11.21 10.38
C ALA A 172 -10.36 -11.18 10.62
N THR A 173 -9.60 -11.42 9.55
CA THR A 173 -8.15 -11.23 9.58
C THR A 173 -7.83 -9.79 9.20
N ILE A 174 -7.10 -9.10 10.06
CA ILE A 174 -6.68 -7.72 9.83
C ILE A 174 -5.21 -7.73 9.45
N ILE A 175 -4.88 -7.05 8.35
CA ILE A 175 -3.50 -6.91 7.87
C ILE A 175 -3.11 -5.45 8.00
N ARG A 176 -2.01 -5.21 8.70
CA ARG A 176 -1.42 -3.90 8.94
C ARG A 176 -0.09 -3.78 8.19
N PRO A 177 -0.11 -3.31 6.93
CA PRO A 177 1.10 -3.11 6.15
C PRO A 177 1.84 -1.84 6.56
N SER A 178 3.16 -1.93 6.52
CA SER A 178 4.08 -0.79 6.46
C SER A 178 3.99 -0.08 5.11
N ASP A 179 4.80 0.97 4.92
CA ASP A 179 4.89 1.67 3.63
C ASP A 179 5.22 0.69 2.48
N ILE A 180 4.26 0.50 1.58
CA ILE A 180 4.39 -0.45 0.47
C ILE A 180 5.15 0.22 -0.68
N TRP A 181 6.17 -0.47 -1.19
CA TRP A 181 6.92 -0.07 -2.39
C TRP A 181 6.77 -1.09 -3.53
N GLY A 182 6.88 -0.59 -4.76
CA GLY A 182 6.79 -1.40 -5.98
C GLY A 182 6.38 -0.55 -7.20
N GLN A 183 6.13 -1.22 -8.32
CA GLN A 183 5.81 -0.53 -9.57
C GLN A 183 4.47 0.24 -9.48
N GLU A 184 4.49 1.52 -9.80
CA GLU A 184 3.35 2.45 -9.65
C GLU A 184 2.86 2.65 -8.20
N ASP A 185 3.71 2.41 -7.22
CA ASP A 185 3.40 2.76 -5.83
C ASP A 185 3.28 4.29 -5.63
N ARG A 186 2.65 4.69 -4.52
CA ARG A 186 2.59 6.09 -4.12
C ARG A 186 3.81 6.52 -3.32
N PHE A 187 4.48 5.59 -2.63
CA PHE A 187 5.61 5.90 -1.77
C PHE A 187 6.81 6.41 -2.59
N LEU A 188 7.37 5.61 -3.50
CA LEU A 188 8.48 6.03 -4.36
C LEU A 188 8.08 7.16 -5.30
N ARG A 189 6.84 7.14 -5.83
CA ARG A 189 6.35 8.18 -6.74
C ARG A 189 6.26 9.56 -6.11
N VAL A 190 5.92 9.66 -4.82
CA VAL A 190 5.92 10.96 -4.13
C VAL A 190 7.34 11.49 -4.00
N TYR A 191 8.28 10.69 -3.50
CA TYR A 191 9.65 11.16 -3.27
C TYR A 191 10.48 11.33 -4.54
N SER A 192 10.18 10.56 -5.59
CA SER A 192 10.81 10.67 -6.90
C SER A 192 10.07 11.66 -7.82
N GLY A 193 8.86 12.07 -7.46
CA GLY A 193 8.03 12.94 -8.28
C GLY A 193 8.51 14.39 -8.26
N ILE A 194 8.50 15.05 -9.42
CA ILE A 194 8.85 16.48 -9.58
C ILE A 194 8.03 17.37 -8.63
N MET A 195 6.79 16.98 -8.31
CA MET A 195 5.93 17.76 -7.43
C MET A 195 6.46 17.86 -6.00
N ARG A 196 7.21 16.87 -5.52
CA ARG A 196 7.83 16.93 -4.20
C ARG A 196 9.06 17.84 -4.18
N HIS A 197 9.71 18.04 -5.32
CA HIS A 197 10.82 18.96 -5.43
C HIS A 197 10.35 20.42 -5.45
N HIS A 198 11.06 21.26 -4.71
CA HIS A 198 11.03 22.70 -4.88
C HIS A 198 12.36 23.13 -5.50
N LEU A 199 12.38 23.29 -6.83
CA LEU A 199 13.62 23.42 -7.60
C LEU A 199 14.50 22.17 -7.40
N ARG A 200 15.66 22.33 -6.78
CA ARG A 200 16.62 21.24 -6.50
C ARG A 200 16.57 20.77 -5.04
N THR A 201 15.72 21.37 -4.21
CA THR A 201 15.60 21.00 -2.80
C THR A 201 14.40 20.08 -2.56
N VAL A 202 14.57 19.15 -1.63
CA VAL A 202 13.49 18.27 -1.16
C VAL A 202 13.16 18.63 0.29
N PRO A 203 12.00 19.27 0.52
CA PRO A 203 11.57 19.59 1.87
C PRO A 203 11.03 18.34 2.56
N ILE A 204 11.60 18.01 3.71
CA ILE A 204 11.27 16.85 4.54
C ILE A 204 11.16 17.32 5.99
N TRP A 205 10.40 16.60 6.81
CA TRP A 205 10.39 16.84 8.24
C TRP A 205 11.76 16.60 8.86
N LYS A 206 12.35 17.58 9.56
CA LYS A 206 13.64 17.43 10.25
C LYS A 206 14.72 16.71 9.41
N LYS A 207 14.76 16.99 8.11
CA LYS A 207 15.58 16.32 7.07
C LYS A 207 15.43 14.79 6.96
N GLY A 208 14.47 14.18 7.66
CA GLY A 208 14.29 12.74 7.78
C GLY A 208 15.26 12.09 8.76
N GLU A 209 15.94 12.88 9.60
CA GLU A 209 16.99 12.36 10.48
C GLU A 209 16.47 11.70 11.76
N GLU A 210 15.23 11.97 12.14
CA GLU A 210 14.60 11.40 13.33
C GLU A 210 13.61 10.28 13.02
N THR A 211 13.36 10.00 11.73
CA THR A 211 12.35 9.03 11.31
C THR A 211 12.99 7.77 10.75
N GLU A 212 12.47 6.64 11.19
CA GLU A 212 12.86 5.31 10.72
C GLU A 212 11.69 4.62 10.03
N LYS A 213 11.94 4.08 8.84
CA LYS A 213 10.93 3.41 8.01
C LYS A 213 11.36 1.99 7.67
N GLN A 214 10.40 1.06 7.68
CA GLN A 214 10.62 -0.35 7.36
C GLN A 214 9.69 -0.79 6.23
N PRO A 215 9.96 -0.32 5.00
CA PRO A 215 9.04 -0.45 3.87
C PRO A 215 8.98 -1.90 3.34
N VAL A 216 7.79 -2.36 2.96
CA VAL A 216 7.51 -3.73 2.50
C VAL A 216 7.26 -3.79 0.99
N GLY A 217 7.74 -4.84 0.33
CA GLY A 217 7.52 -5.04 -1.10
C GLY A 217 6.06 -5.43 -1.39
N VAL A 218 5.46 -4.86 -2.43
CA VAL A 218 4.09 -5.20 -2.85
C VAL A 218 3.92 -6.70 -3.17
N TYR A 219 4.98 -7.34 -3.67
CA TYR A 219 5.00 -8.76 -4.00
C TYR A 219 4.85 -9.64 -2.75
N ASP A 220 5.55 -9.26 -1.67
CA ASP A 220 5.53 -9.99 -0.40
C ASP A 220 4.18 -9.80 0.30
N VAL A 221 3.61 -8.60 0.23
CA VAL A 221 2.24 -8.32 0.71
C VAL A 221 1.21 -9.16 -0.03
N ALA A 222 1.29 -9.23 -1.36
CA ALA A 222 0.40 -10.06 -2.16
C ALA A 222 0.56 -11.55 -1.84
N GLY A 223 1.80 -12.03 -1.66
CA GLY A 223 2.10 -13.37 -1.17
C GLY A 223 1.46 -13.64 0.19
N GLY A 224 1.58 -12.70 1.13
CA GLY A 224 1.01 -12.77 2.49
C GLY A 224 -0.50 -12.90 2.47
N ILE A 225 -1.17 -12.02 1.71
CA ILE A 225 -2.63 -12.08 1.54
C ILE A 225 -3.06 -13.43 0.95
N THR A 226 -2.29 -13.95 -0.02
CA THR A 226 -2.59 -15.23 -0.66
C THR A 226 -2.46 -16.40 0.32
N THR A 227 -1.39 -16.44 1.11
CA THR A 227 -1.18 -17.47 2.12
C THR A 227 -2.28 -17.43 3.19
N ILE A 228 -2.65 -16.22 3.64
CA ILE A 228 -3.76 -16.04 4.58
C ILE A 228 -5.08 -16.56 4.00
N ALA A 229 -5.39 -16.22 2.75
CA ALA A 229 -6.61 -16.66 2.09
C ALA A 229 -6.67 -18.19 1.86
N LYS A 230 -5.53 -18.88 1.81
CA LYS A 230 -5.46 -20.36 1.69
C LYS A 230 -5.73 -21.09 2.99
N ASP A 231 -5.40 -20.47 4.13
CA ASP A 231 -5.50 -21.09 5.46
C ASP A 231 -6.41 -20.29 6.40
N PRO A 232 -7.73 -20.28 6.15
CA PRO A 232 -8.69 -19.53 6.98
C PRO A 232 -8.73 -20.03 8.43
N LYS A 233 -8.49 -21.33 8.66
CA LYS A 233 -8.60 -21.94 10.00
C LYS A 233 -7.57 -21.40 10.98
N ASN A 234 -6.33 -21.19 10.54
CA ASN A 234 -5.27 -20.73 11.41
C ASN A 234 -5.15 -19.20 11.47
N THR A 235 -5.81 -18.48 10.56
CA THR A 235 -5.62 -17.03 10.38
C THR A 235 -6.83 -16.19 10.82
N ALA A 236 -8.00 -16.81 10.99
CA ALA A 236 -9.22 -16.14 11.45
C ALA A 236 -9.01 -15.41 12.79
N GLY A 237 -9.49 -14.17 12.87
CA GLY A 237 -9.42 -13.32 14.06
C GLY A 237 -8.03 -12.77 14.42
N LYS A 238 -6.98 -13.08 13.65
CA LYS A 238 -5.63 -12.58 13.89
C LYS A 238 -5.36 -11.25 13.20
N THR A 239 -4.51 -10.44 13.82
CA THR A 239 -3.92 -9.24 13.21
C THR A 239 -2.50 -9.57 12.77
N TYR A 240 -2.15 -9.30 11.51
CA TYR A 240 -0.79 -9.49 10.98
C TYR A 240 -0.12 -8.15 10.71
N GLN A 241 1.17 -8.04 11.02
CA GLN A 241 1.99 -6.88 10.65
C GLN A 241 2.85 -7.23 9.43
N PHE A 242 2.63 -6.52 8.32
CA PHE A 242 3.38 -6.74 7.09
C PHE A 242 4.50 -5.73 7.00
N VAL A 243 5.69 -6.17 7.42
CA VAL A 243 6.87 -5.35 7.59
C VAL A 243 8.00 -5.86 6.70
N GLY A 244 8.78 -4.94 6.12
CA GLY A 244 9.92 -5.30 5.29
C GLY A 244 11.11 -5.88 6.08
N PRO A 245 12.12 -6.45 5.41
CA PRO A 245 13.22 -7.15 6.08
C PRO A 245 14.23 -6.22 6.78
N LYS A 246 14.30 -4.94 6.40
CA LYS A 246 15.33 -4.00 6.87
C LYS A 246 14.71 -2.65 7.22
N ARG A 247 15.14 -2.10 8.37
CA ARG A 247 14.80 -0.76 8.82
C ARG A 247 15.82 0.24 8.30
N TYR A 248 15.33 1.34 7.74
CA TYR A 248 16.16 2.41 7.20
C TYR A 248 15.87 3.73 7.89
N LYS A 249 16.91 4.53 8.07
CA LYS A 249 16.75 5.94 8.41
C LYS A 249 16.19 6.67 7.19
N PHE A 250 15.13 7.44 7.38
CA PHE A 250 14.40 8.03 6.27
C PHE A 250 15.25 9.02 5.45
N SER A 251 16.15 9.77 6.10
CA SER A 251 17.12 10.63 5.43
C SER A 251 17.98 9.84 4.44
N GLU A 252 18.60 8.77 4.91
CA GLU A 252 19.52 7.92 4.14
C GLU A 252 18.81 7.21 2.99
N LEU A 253 17.57 6.76 3.23
CA LEU A 253 16.73 6.15 2.22
C LEU A 253 16.45 7.11 1.06
N LEU A 254 16.12 8.37 1.38
CA LEU A 254 15.87 9.39 0.36
C LEU A 254 17.14 9.77 -0.41
N ASP A 255 18.29 9.91 0.26
CA ASP A 255 19.56 10.15 -0.43
C ASP A 255 19.88 9.01 -1.40
N TRP A 256 19.64 7.77 -0.98
CA TRP A 256 19.86 6.60 -1.82
C TRP A 256 18.95 6.60 -3.05
N PHE A 257 17.66 6.96 -2.93
CA PHE A 257 16.79 7.15 -4.09
C PHE A 257 17.32 8.22 -5.05
N HIS A 258 17.81 9.34 -4.54
CA HIS A 258 18.36 10.41 -5.37
C HIS A 258 19.68 10.03 -6.04
N ARG A 259 20.53 9.25 -5.36
CA ARG A 259 21.73 8.64 -5.97
C ARG A 259 21.35 7.71 -7.10
N ILE A 260 20.32 6.86 -6.96
CA ILE A 260 19.87 5.99 -8.05
C ILE A 260 19.33 6.79 -9.25
N ARG A 261 18.61 7.90 -9.00
CA ARG A 261 17.99 8.67 -10.08
C ARG A 261 18.93 9.61 -10.81
N ILE A 262 19.86 10.24 -10.09
CA ILE A 262 20.67 11.36 -10.59
C ILE A 262 22.16 10.98 -10.67
N ARG A 263 22.58 9.89 -10.01
CA ARG A 263 23.96 9.41 -9.76
C ARG A 263 24.79 10.34 -8.87
N ASP A 264 24.90 11.61 -9.25
CA ASP A 264 25.65 12.64 -8.52
C ASP A 264 24.71 13.72 -7.95
N PRO A 265 24.10 13.50 -6.77
CA PRO A 265 23.24 14.48 -6.14
C PRO A 265 23.94 15.82 -5.89
N VAL A 266 25.22 15.81 -5.52
CA VAL A 266 25.98 17.00 -5.13
C VAL A 266 26.20 17.94 -6.32
N ASP A 267 26.66 17.41 -7.45
CA ASP A 267 26.86 18.18 -8.69
C ASP A 267 25.52 18.66 -9.27
N TYR A 268 24.46 17.89 -9.05
CA TYR A 268 23.11 18.30 -9.38
C TYR A 268 22.54 19.37 -8.44
N GLY A 269 23.21 19.70 -7.32
CA GLY A 269 22.74 20.66 -6.34
C GLY A 269 21.54 20.19 -5.53
N TYR A 270 21.38 18.87 -5.38
CA TYR A 270 20.37 18.28 -4.51
C TYR A 270 20.65 18.60 -3.05
N MET A 271 19.65 19.11 -2.34
CA MET A 271 19.76 19.36 -0.90
C MET A 271 18.44 19.06 -0.19
N ARG A 272 18.51 18.31 0.91
CA ARG A 272 17.39 18.15 1.84
C ARG A 272 17.27 19.40 2.70
N ILE A 273 16.07 19.96 2.77
CA ILE A 273 15.77 21.11 3.62
C ILE A 273 14.68 20.75 4.62
N ASP A 274 14.71 21.37 5.79
CA ASP A 274 13.61 21.21 6.73
C ASP A 274 12.37 21.89 6.17
N LEU A 275 11.22 21.20 6.28
CA LEU A 275 9.94 21.74 5.85
C LEU A 275 9.64 23.11 6.48
N LYS A 276 10.17 23.39 7.69
CA LYS A 276 10.04 24.69 8.37
C LYS A 276 10.50 25.86 7.48
N TYR A 277 11.59 25.68 6.74
CA TYR A 277 12.22 26.73 5.93
C TYR A 277 11.70 26.78 4.49
N ALA A 278 10.67 25.99 4.14
CA ALA A 278 10.13 25.90 2.78
C ALA A 278 8.69 26.48 2.67
N PRO A 279 8.49 27.80 2.84
CA PRO A 279 7.15 28.40 2.79
C PRO A 279 6.48 28.26 1.42
N PHE A 280 7.25 28.35 0.33
CA PHE A 280 6.73 28.16 -1.02
C PHE A 280 6.25 26.74 -1.27
N PHE A 281 6.90 25.74 -0.68
CA PHE A 281 6.44 24.36 -0.77
C PHE A 281 5.13 24.16 -0.01
N LYS A 282 5.01 24.72 1.20
CA LYS A 282 3.74 24.70 1.95
C LYS A 282 2.60 25.37 1.18
N LEU A 283 2.86 26.54 0.58
CA LEU A 283 1.90 27.23 -0.26
C LEU A 283 1.50 26.36 -1.47
N LYS A 284 2.46 25.70 -2.12
CA LYS A 284 2.22 24.77 -3.23
C LYS A 284 1.31 23.61 -2.81
N VAL A 285 1.53 23.00 -1.64
CA VAL A 285 0.69 21.90 -1.11
C VAL A 285 -0.74 22.40 -0.87
N SER A 286 -0.90 23.56 -0.22
CA SER A 286 -2.23 24.17 0.02
C SER A 286 -2.96 24.48 -1.27
N LEU A 287 -2.27 25.05 -2.26
CA LEU A 287 -2.87 25.34 -3.56
C LEU A 287 -3.23 24.05 -4.30
N ASN A 288 -2.42 23.00 -4.20
CA ASN A 288 -2.70 21.71 -4.84
C ASN A 288 -4.01 21.09 -4.32
N GLU A 289 -4.21 21.10 -3.00
CA GLU A 289 -5.44 20.60 -2.37
C GLU A 289 -6.66 21.45 -2.75
N PHE A 290 -6.50 22.78 -2.80
CA PHE A 290 -7.57 23.70 -3.17
C PHE A 290 -8.00 23.56 -4.64
N ILE A 291 -7.03 23.47 -5.56
CA ILE A 291 -7.28 23.42 -7.00
C ILE A 291 -7.76 22.03 -7.42
N THR A 292 -7.18 20.96 -6.85
CA THR A 292 -7.44 19.58 -7.25
C THR A 292 -7.87 18.69 -6.09
N PRO A 293 -9.08 18.89 -5.54
CA PRO A 293 -9.56 18.07 -4.42
C PRO A 293 -9.88 16.61 -4.83
N ALA A 294 -10.15 16.34 -6.10
CA ALA A 294 -10.49 14.99 -6.57
C ALA A 294 -9.25 14.09 -6.78
N HIS A 295 -8.19 14.67 -7.35
CA HIS A 295 -6.94 13.97 -7.65
C HIS A 295 -5.76 14.94 -7.44
N PRO A 296 -5.08 14.88 -6.28
CA PRO A 296 -3.95 15.76 -6.00
C PRO A 296 -2.83 15.53 -7.02
N VAL A 297 -2.34 16.60 -7.63
CA VAL A 297 -1.23 16.48 -8.58
C VAL A 297 0.02 15.99 -7.84
N GLY A 298 0.56 14.85 -8.28
CA GLY A 298 1.74 14.23 -7.68
C GLY A 298 1.52 13.62 -6.28
N TYR A 299 0.27 13.33 -5.89
CA TYR A 299 -0.09 12.76 -4.58
C TYR A 299 0.43 13.58 -3.39
N LEU A 300 0.63 14.88 -3.62
CA LEU A 300 1.15 15.79 -2.63
C LEU A 300 -0.01 16.45 -1.89
N GLN A 301 -0.21 16.05 -0.64
CA GLN A 301 -1.32 16.51 0.19
C GLN A 301 -0.87 16.80 1.60
N TRP A 302 -1.67 17.61 2.27
CA TRP A 302 -1.47 17.87 3.67
C TRP A 302 -1.63 16.61 4.51
N GLU A 303 -2.52 15.67 4.22
CA GLU A 303 -2.60 14.43 5.01
C GLU A 303 -1.33 13.58 4.91
N ARG A 304 -0.73 13.49 3.72
CA ARG A 304 0.56 12.79 3.58
C ARG A 304 1.70 13.55 4.25
N LEU A 305 1.56 14.87 4.39
CA LEU A 305 2.51 15.79 4.99
C LEU A 305 2.14 16.23 6.41
N GLU A 306 1.10 15.68 7.02
CA GLU A 306 0.22 16.25 8.08
C GLU A 306 0.23 17.76 8.43
N ARG A 307 -0.98 18.34 8.45
CA ARG A 307 -1.27 19.76 8.21
C ARG A 307 -0.89 20.71 9.34
N VAL A 308 -0.17 21.77 8.98
CA VAL A 308 0.10 22.97 9.82
C VAL A 308 -1.12 23.89 9.87
N ARG A 309 -1.58 24.25 11.07
CA ARG A 309 -2.44 25.44 11.27
C ARG A 309 -1.89 26.30 12.41
N PHE A 310 -1.29 27.43 12.02
CA PHE A 310 -0.79 28.52 12.87
C PHE A 310 0.06 28.09 14.08
N ASN A 311 1.38 28.03 13.87
CA ASN A 311 2.46 27.78 14.84
C ASN A 311 2.45 26.40 15.53
N LEU A 312 3.61 25.73 15.45
CA LEU A 312 3.93 24.35 15.88
C LEU A 312 3.41 23.21 14.97
N THR A 313 4.19 22.13 14.88
CA THR A 313 4.45 21.32 13.65
C THR A 313 4.54 19.82 13.92
N ILE A 314 4.27 18.96 12.91
CA ILE A 314 4.84 17.62 12.53
C ILE A 314 4.01 17.07 11.32
N ILE A 315 4.40 15.96 10.66
CA ILE A 315 4.00 15.43 9.34
C ILE A 315 3.84 13.89 9.45
N ASN A 316 2.98 13.20 8.69
CA ASN A 316 2.88 11.72 8.67
C ASN A 316 4.23 11.00 8.41
N GLU A 317 5.12 11.63 7.65
CA GLU A 317 6.50 11.15 7.41
C GLU A 317 7.40 11.24 8.63
N ALA A 318 6.91 11.73 9.77
CA ALA A 318 7.66 11.80 11.02
C ALA A 318 7.47 10.55 11.88
N ILE A 319 6.37 9.82 11.69
CA ILE A 319 6.05 8.63 12.48
C ILE A 319 7.01 7.53 12.09
N SER A 320 7.89 7.17 13.03
CA SER A 320 8.75 6.00 12.88
C SER A 320 7.91 4.74 12.94
N ASP A 321 8.20 3.79 12.06
CA ASP A 321 7.46 2.53 12.05
C ASP A 321 7.79 1.74 13.32
N THR A 322 6.77 1.40 14.09
CA THR A 322 6.89 0.60 15.31
C THR A 322 6.37 -0.81 15.04
N ILE A 323 7.16 -1.81 15.43
CA ILE A 323 6.77 -3.21 15.32
C ILE A 323 6.33 -3.67 16.69
N SER A 324 5.18 -4.35 16.76
CA SER A 324 4.72 -4.96 18.00
C SER A 324 5.22 -6.40 18.03
N PRO A 325 6.04 -6.80 19.02
CA PRO A 325 6.61 -8.15 19.08
C PRO A 325 5.54 -9.25 19.30
N GLU A 326 4.34 -8.85 19.70
CA GLU A 326 3.21 -9.75 19.97
C GLU A 326 2.48 -10.20 18.68
N LEU A 327 2.65 -9.47 17.58
CA LEU A 327 1.87 -9.68 16.36
C LEU A 327 2.67 -10.48 15.32
N PRO A 328 2.03 -11.47 14.65
CA PRO A 328 2.69 -12.27 13.63
C PRO A 328 3.09 -11.43 12.40
N THR A 329 4.24 -11.77 11.83
CA THR A 329 4.86 -11.10 10.69
C THR A 329 4.74 -11.92 9.40
N LEU A 330 5.26 -11.40 8.30
CA LEU A 330 5.34 -12.11 7.02
C LEU A 330 6.26 -13.34 7.08
N GLU A 331 7.28 -13.32 7.94
CA GLU A 331 8.20 -14.44 8.11
C GLU A 331 7.50 -15.65 8.75
N ASP A 332 6.57 -15.40 9.68
CA ASP A 332 5.74 -16.44 10.31
C ASP A 332 4.78 -17.13 9.33
N LEU A 333 4.46 -16.45 8.22
CA LEU A 333 3.68 -17.02 7.11
C LEU A 333 4.55 -17.82 6.13
N GLY A 334 5.86 -17.95 6.38
CA GLY A 334 6.80 -18.69 5.54
C GLY A 334 7.21 -17.97 4.25
N ILE A 335 7.07 -16.65 4.19
CA ILE A 335 7.38 -15.85 2.99
C ILE A 335 8.80 -15.31 3.08
N ALA A 336 9.61 -15.61 2.07
CA ALA A 336 10.93 -15.01 1.92
C ALA A 336 10.78 -13.54 1.52
N LEU A 337 11.22 -12.65 2.42
CA LEU A 337 11.11 -11.20 2.22
C LEU A 337 12.08 -10.69 1.15
N THR A 338 11.55 -9.86 0.25
CA THR A 338 12.33 -9.22 -0.80
C THR A 338 13.01 -7.97 -0.25
N THR A 339 14.33 -7.89 -0.38
CA THR A 339 15.08 -6.70 0.03
C THR A 339 14.93 -5.58 -1.00
N MET A 340 14.83 -4.35 -0.50
CA MET A 340 14.66 -3.17 -1.35
C MET A 340 15.85 -2.97 -2.30
N GLU A 341 17.07 -3.27 -1.84
CA GLU A 341 18.29 -3.08 -2.64
C GLU A 341 18.32 -3.95 -3.90
N SER A 342 17.66 -5.11 -3.87
CA SER A 342 17.63 -6.04 -5.01
C SER A 342 16.85 -5.49 -6.22
N ARG A 343 15.82 -4.65 -5.99
CA ARG A 343 14.88 -4.23 -7.04
C ARG A 343 14.81 -2.73 -7.29
N MET A 344 15.29 -1.89 -6.36
CA MET A 344 15.09 -0.44 -6.45
C MET A 344 15.66 0.18 -7.74
N HIS A 345 16.74 -0.38 -8.30
CA HIS A 345 17.30 0.07 -9.58
C HIS A 345 16.31 -0.02 -10.75
N TRP A 346 15.41 -1.01 -10.72
CA TRP A 346 14.40 -1.25 -11.74
C TRP A 346 13.17 -0.37 -11.49
N GLU A 347 12.72 -0.27 -10.23
CA GLU A 347 11.57 0.53 -9.84
C GLU A 347 11.78 2.04 -10.07
N LEU A 348 13.00 2.54 -9.82
CA LEU A 348 13.34 3.94 -10.04
C LEU A 348 13.77 4.28 -11.47
N LYS A 349 13.89 3.28 -12.36
CA LYS A 349 14.29 3.49 -13.75
C LYS A 349 13.45 4.56 -14.47
N PRO A 350 12.12 4.62 -14.33
CA PRO A 350 11.30 5.66 -14.97
C PRO A 350 11.59 7.08 -14.46
N TYR A 351 12.15 7.20 -13.26
CA TYR A 351 12.43 8.47 -12.60
C TYR A 351 13.90 8.91 -12.70
N ARG A 352 14.74 8.18 -13.45
CA ARG A 352 16.13 8.56 -13.70
C ARG A 352 16.20 9.85 -14.52
N LYS A 353 17.22 10.66 -14.23
CA LYS A 353 17.63 11.78 -15.07
C LYS A 353 18.19 11.15 -16.36
N ASP A 354 17.52 11.37 -17.48
CA ASP A 354 17.76 10.70 -18.78
C ASP A 354 17.34 9.21 -18.83
N PRO A 355 16.02 8.93 -18.82
CA PRO A 355 15.50 7.55 -18.84
C PRO A 355 15.82 6.79 -20.15
N GLN A 356 16.24 7.50 -21.19
CA GLN A 356 16.66 6.94 -22.47
C GLN A 356 18.10 6.39 -22.41
N TYR A 357 18.88 6.80 -21.41
CA TYR A 357 20.27 6.40 -21.29
C TYR A 357 20.37 4.93 -20.87
N MET A 358 20.91 4.09 -21.75
CA MET A 358 21.24 2.71 -21.42
C MET A 358 22.70 2.65 -20.97
N GLU A 359 22.88 2.45 -19.67
CA GLU A 359 24.20 2.27 -19.07
C GLU A 359 24.87 1.01 -19.63
N SER A 360 26.12 1.14 -20.06
CA SER A 360 26.96 -0.03 -20.34
C SER A 360 27.46 -0.65 -19.03
N VAL A 361 27.69 -1.97 -19.04
CA VAL A 361 28.13 -2.69 -17.85
C VAL A 361 29.52 -2.18 -17.45
N GLY A 362 29.65 -1.65 -16.23
CA GLY A 362 30.92 -1.12 -15.70
C GLY A 362 31.23 0.34 -16.06
N GLU A 363 30.27 1.06 -16.65
CA GLU A 363 30.44 2.47 -16.98
C GLU A 363 30.47 3.39 -15.75
N PHE A 364 29.75 3.00 -14.70
CA PHE A 364 29.67 3.71 -13.42
C PHE A 364 29.93 2.75 -12.26
N ASP A 365 30.47 3.28 -11.18
CA ASP A 365 30.63 2.55 -9.93
C ASP A 365 29.26 2.14 -9.35
N PRO A 366 29.18 0.96 -8.70
CA PRO A 366 27.94 0.52 -8.08
C PRO A 366 27.56 1.49 -6.94
N ILE A 367 26.28 1.84 -6.90
CA ILE A 367 25.75 2.74 -5.86
C ILE A 367 25.75 1.98 -4.53
N PRO A 368 26.34 2.53 -3.46
CA PRO A 368 26.36 1.87 -2.16
C PRO A 368 24.94 1.76 -1.59
N ASN A 369 24.67 0.64 -0.93
CA ASN A 369 23.41 0.40 -0.22
C ASN A 369 23.25 1.39 0.95
N PRO A 370 22.01 1.78 1.29
CA PRO A 370 21.77 2.66 2.42
C PRO A 370 22.12 1.95 3.73
N PRO A 371 22.64 2.67 4.74
CA PRO A 371 22.87 2.11 6.06
C PRO A 371 21.54 1.65 6.68
N THR A 372 21.56 0.47 7.27
CA THR A 372 20.42 -0.10 8.00
C THR A 372 20.51 0.23 9.48
N VAL A 373 19.37 0.51 10.11
CA VAL A 373 19.26 0.62 11.57
C VAL A 373 18.99 -0.77 12.14
N ALA A 374 19.57 -1.09 13.30
CA ALA A 374 19.30 -2.37 13.97
C ALA A 374 17.82 -2.45 14.38
N VAL A 375 17.22 -3.63 14.19
CA VAL A 375 15.87 -3.93 14.70
C VAL A 375 16.00 -4.13 16.21
N HIS A 376 15.31 -3.31 17.01
CA HIS A 376 15.31 -3.38 18.48
C HIS A 376 14.03 -4.03 18.99
#